data_AF-A0A2E2D844-F1
#
_entry.id   AF-A0A2E2D844-F1
#
_cell.length_a   1.000
_cell.length_b   1.000
_cell.length_c   1.000
_cell.angle_alpha   90.00
_cell.angle_beta   90.00
_cell.angle_gamma   90.00
#
_symmetry.space_group_name_H-M   'P 1'
#
loop_
_entity.id
_entity.type
_entity.pdbx_description
1 polymer ?
#
loop_
_entity_poly.entity_id
_entity_poly.type
_entity_poly.pdbx_seq_one_letter_code
_entity_poly.pdbx_strand_id
1 'polypeptide(L)'
;MKIIASYLPIFPGFYSTIFESYIAEEQYLEDEDLYSDNVEFDYKDYETRVAESCINSIWNYLKLDGFSIDIDFEEVYNPREYNFENDAIYCTYKVSDEDFNTLIEYCKTHISDFKTFLEDKYSSHSGFISFFSTDANKWFNEYLDEDDSKFEKAFAGILEFYLKNEGYSSDDMFDDNEETSYINVKEAV
;
A
#
# COMPACT_ATOMS: atom_id res chain seq x y z
N MET A 1 -15.97 -4.59 -15.69
CA MET A 1 -15.57 -3.77 -14.51
C MET A 1 -15.51 -4.70 -13.33
N LYS A 2 -14.32 -4.87 -12.77
CA LYS A 2 -14.00 -5.73 -11.65
C LYS A 2 -13.99 -4.88 -10.37
N ILE A 3 -14.50 -5.44 -9.29
CA ILE A 3 -14.42 -4.86 -7.94
C ILE A 3 -13.50 -5.80 -7.16
N ILE A 4 -12.36 -5.30 -6.71
CA ILE A 4 -11.31 -6.11 -6.10
C ILE A 4 -11.00 -5.52 -4.72
N ALA A 5 -11.26 -6.26 -3.65
CA ALA A 5 -10.85 -5.87 -2.30
C ALA A 5 -9.41 -6.35 -2.08
N SER A 6 -8.49 -5.45 -1.69
CA SER A 6 -7.10 -5.84 -1.41
C SER A 6 -6.42 -4.79 -0.54
N TYR A 7 -5.09 -4.84 -0.45
CA TYR A 7 -4.28 -3.84 0.26
C TYR A 7 -3.58 -2.90 -0.72
N LEU A 8 -3.30 -1.69 -0.27
CA LEU A 8 -2.55 -0.70 -1.03
C LEU A 8 -1.08 -1.16 -1.17
N PRO A 9 -0.59 -1.45 -2.38
CA PRO A 9 0.81 -1.82 -2.58
C PRO A 9 1.71 -0.62 -2.29
N ILE A 10 3.02 -0.87 -2.19
CA ILE A 10 4.08 0.14 -1.92
C ILE A 10 4.06 0.71 -0.50
N PHE A 11 2.90 0.85 0.14
CA PHE A 11 2.80 1.32 1.51
C PHE A 11 3.64 0.44 2.47
N PRO A 12 4.64 1.00 3.16
CA PRO A 12 5.59 0.21 3.96
C PRO A 12 5.05 -0.16 5.35
N GLY A 13 3.90 0.37 5.75
CA GLY A 13 3.38 0.34 7.12
C GLY A 13 3.55 1.71 7.81
N PHE A 14 3.04 1.85 9.03
CA PHE A 14 3.29 3.04 9.86
C PHE A 14 4.49 2.81 10.77
N TYR A 15 4.52 1.67 11.46
CA TYR A 15 5.51 1.36 12.49
C TYR A 15 6.96 1.34 11.95
N SER A 16 7.84 2.17 12.54
CA SER A 16 9.25 2.27 12.16
C SER A 16 9.49 2.62 10.68
N THR A 17 8.64 3.47 10.10
CA THR A 17 8.74 3.94 8.71
C THR A 17 8.68 5.46 8.64
N ILE A 18 8.80 6.01 7.42
CA ILE A 18 8.63 7.44 7.15
C ILE A 18 7.20 7.95 7.45
N PHE A 19 6.21 7.06 7.54
CA PHE A 19 4.81 7.44 7.84
C PHE A 19 4.48 7.44 9.34
N GLU A 20 5.44 7.17 10.21
CA GLU A 20 5.20 7.14 11.66
C GLU A 20 4.85 8.54 12.21
N SER A 21 3.87 8.62 13.12
CA SER A 21 3.38 9.88 13.69
C SER A 21 4.39 10.64 14.54
N TYR A 22 5.46 9.98 14.97
CA TYR A 22 6.42 10.51 15.94
C TYR A 22 6.97 11.89 15.57
N ILE A 23 7.30 12.11 14.29
CA ILE A 23 7.82 13.39 13.81
C ILE A 23 6.78 14.51 13.97
N ALA A 24 5.53 14.22 13.61
CA ALA A 24 4.43 15.16 13.75
C ALA A 24 4.11 15.47 15.22
N GLU A 25 4.22 14.47 16.10
CA GLU A 25 4.06 14.63 17.55
C GLU A 25 5.16 15.53 18.14
N GLU A 26 6.43 15.25 17.83
CA GLU A 26 7.57 16.06 18.30
C GLU A 26 7.40 17.51 17.84
N GLN A 27 7.07 17.73 16.57
CA GLN A 27 6.86 19.07 16.04
C GLN A 27 5.73 19.80 16.75
N TYR A 28 4.59 19.14 16.99
CA TYR A 28 3.47 19.75 17.72
C TYR A 28 3.87 20.15 19.15
N LEU A 29 4.58 19.28 19.87
CA LEU A 29 5.01 19.57 21.24
C LEU A 29 6.00 20.73 21.31
N GLU A 30 6.93 20.81 20.35
CA GLU A 30 7.88 21.91 20.24
C GLU A 30 7.18 23.24 19.91
N ASP A 31 6.26 23.24 18.94
CA ASP A 31 5.55 24.45 18.50
C ASP A 31 4.64 25.03 19.60
N GLU A 32 4.02 24.16 20.41
CA GLU A 32 3.11 24.56 21.50
C GLU A 32 3.77 24.71 22.87
N ASP A 33 5.09 24.45 23.00
CA ASP A 33 5.84 24.44 24.28
C ASP A 33 5.19 23.52 25.33
N LEU A 34 4.81 22.31 24.90
CA LEU A 34 4.13 21.31 25.72
C LEU A 34 5.01 20.07 25.96
N TYR A 35 4.66 19.34 27.02
CA TYR A 35 5.17 17.99 27.27
C TYR A 35 4.13 16.97 26.82
N SER A 36 4.59 15.81 26.34
CA SER A 36 3.74 14.72 25.87
C SER A 36 2.66 14.30 26.88
N ASP A 37 2.98 14.31 28.18
CA ASP A 37 2.04 13.95 29.25
C ASP A 37 0.84 14.91 29.39
N ASN A 38 0.89 16.08 28.73
CA ASN A 38 -0.18 17.08 28.76
C ASN A 38 -1.11 17.01 27.54
N VAL A 39 -0.85 16.11 26.59
CA VAL A 39 -1.54 16.03 25.30
C VAL A 39 -2.02 14.61 25.06
N GLU A 40 -3.25 14.46 24.59
CA GLU A 40 -3.75 13.20 24.05
C GLU A 40 -3.87 13.34 22.54
N PHE A 41 -2.95 12.72 21.79
CA PHE A 41 -2.98 12.74 20.33
C PHE A 41 -4.06 11.82 19.77
N ASP A 42 -4.64 12.23 18.64
CA ASP A 42 -5.57 11.42 17.87
C ASP A 42 -4.83 10.62 16.79
N TYR A 43 -4.17 9.54 17.22
CA TYR A 43 -3.46 8.62 16.34
C TYR A 43 -4.35 8.01 15.27
N LYS A 44 -5.62 7.75 15.59
CA LYS A 44 -6.55 7.14 14.64
C LYS A 44 -6.91 8.10 13.51
N ASP A 45 -7.13 9.36 13.84
CA ASP A 45 -7.31 10.41 12.84
C ASP A 45 -6.07 10.54 11.95
N TYR A 46 -4.88 10.59 12.55
CA TYR A 46 -3.61 10.64 11.81
C TYR A 46 -3.47 9.48 10.81
N GLU A 47 -3.60 8.24 11.28
CA GLU A 47 -3.50 7.05 10.44
C GLU A 47 -4.52 7.06 9.29
N THR A 48 -5.75 7.49 9.57
CA THR A 48 -6.82 7.56 8.56
C THR A 48 -6.50 8.60 7.49
N ARG A 49 -6.14 9.84 7.87
CA ARG A 49 -5.80 10.91 6.92
C ARG A 49 -4.60 10.55 6.06
N VAL A 50 -3.54 10.03 6.69
CA VAL A 50 -2.33 9.60 5.97
C VAL A 50 -2.66 8.46 5.00
N ALA A 51 -3.48 7.47 5.41
CA ALA A 51 -3.88 6.38 4.54
C ALA A 51 -4.70 6.83 3.32
N GLU A 52 -5.68 7.73 3.52
CA GLU A 52 -6.46 8.33 2.43
C GLU A 52 -5.55 9.11 1.47
N SER A 53 -4.56 9.85 1.99
CA SER A 53 -3.59 10.57 1.16
C SER A 53 -2.66 9.62 0.39
N CYS A 54 -2.22 8.51 0.99
CA CYS A 54 -1.45 7.47 0.29
C CYS A 54 -2.25 6.85 -0.87
N ILE A 55 -3.55 6.59 -0.67
CA ILE A 55 -4.44 6.13 -1.73
C ILE A 55 -4.51 7.16 -2.86
N ASN A 56 -4.71 8.44 -2.52
CA ASN A 56 -4.80 9.52 -3.50
C ASN A 56 -3.51 9.66 -4.33
N SER A 57 -2.34 9.46 -3.72
CA SER A 57 -1.05 9.53 -4.41
C SER A 57 -0.93 8.41 -5.48
N ILE A 58 -1.22 7.15 -5.14
CA ILE A 58 -1.25 6.06 -6.14
C ILE A 58 -2.34 6.28 -7.19
N TRP A 59 -3.54 6.72 -6.80
CA TRP A 59 -4.62 7.00 -7.73
C TRP A 59 -4.24 8.08 -8.74
N ASN A 60 -3.61 9.17 -8.28
CA ASN A 60 -3.12 10.24 -9.14
C ASN A 60 -2.04 9.73 -10.10
N TYR A 61 -1.09 8.94 -9.61
CA TYR A 61 -0.03 8.35 -10.43
C TYR A 61 -0.60 7.49 -11.56
N LEU A 62 -1.47 6.52 -11.22
CA LEU A 62 -2.10 5.64 -12.20
C LEU A 62 -2.92 6.41 -13.23
N LYS A 63 -3.65 7.43 -12.79
CA LYS A 63 -4.45 8.28 -13.68
C LYS A 63 -3.57 9.09 -14.65
N LEU A 64 -2.42 9.59 -14.19
CA LEU A 64 -1.46 10.30 -15.05
C LEU A 64 -0.84 9.36 -16.09
N ASP A 65 -0.65 8.09 -15.77
CA ASP A 65 -0.21 7.07 -16.74
C ASP A 65 -1.34 6.51 -17.61
N GLY A 66 -2.56 7.02 -17.46
CA GLY A 66 -3.69 6.75 -18.34
C GLY A 66 -4.61 5.61 -17.89
N PHE A 67 -4.40 5.04 -16.70
CA PHE A 67 -5.32 4.07 -16.13
C PHE A 67 -6.61 4.73 -15.64
N SER A 68 -7.72 4.01 -15.74
CA SER A 68 -9.01 4.41 -15.17
C SER A 68 -9.38 3.53 -13.97
N ILE A 69 -8.43 3.37 -13.04
CA ILE A 69 -8.59 2.61 -11.80
C ILE A 69 -8.99 3.57 -10.68
N ASP A 70 -10.16 3.35 -10.08
CA ASP A 70 -10.55 4.03 -8.84
C ASP A 70 -10.18 3.17 -7.62
N ILE A 71 -9.82 3.83 -6.52
CA ILE A 71 -9.40 3.20 -5.27
C ILE A 71 -10.19 3.85 -4.13
N ASP A 72 -11.03 3.08 -3.46
CA ASP A 72 -11.79 3.53 -2.30
C ASP A 72 -11.12 3.03 -1.01
N PHE A 73 -10.93 3.91 -0.02
CA PHE A 73 -10.43 3.55 1.30
C PHE A 73 -11.45 2.69 2.06
N GLU A 74 -10.97 1.65 2.74
CA GLU A 74 -11.81 0.82 3.63
C GLU A 74 -11.38 0.97 5.09
N GLU A 75 -10.15 0.57 5.41
CA GLU A 75 -9.60 0.67 6.77
C GLU A 75 -8.07 0.63 6.81
N VAL A 76 -7.52 1.12 7.92
CA VAL A 76 -6.15 0.81 8.34
C VAL A 76 -6.20 -0.43 9.23
N TYR A 77 -5.41 -1.45 8.87
CA TYR A 77 -5.20 -2.63 9.70
C TYR A 77 -3.85 -2.54 10.39
N ASN A 78 -3.87 -2.56 11.71
CA ASN A 78 -2.67 -2.69 12.53
C ASN A 78 -2.61 -4.12 13.12
N PRO A 79 -1.55 -4.90 12.84
CA PRO A 79 -1.41 -6.23 13.42
C PRO A 79 -1.17 -6.13 14.93
N ARG A 80 -1.64 -7.13 15.67
CA ARG A 80 -1.36 -7.22 17.12
C ARG A 80 0.13 -7.45 17.41
N GLU A 81 0.81 -8.17 16.52
CA GLU A 81 2.22 -8.54 16.67
C GLU A 81 2.97 -8.28 15.34
N TYR A 82 3.89 -7.32 15.36
CA TYR A 82 4.67 -6.89 14.18
C TYR A 82 5.82 -7.84 13.80
N ASN A 83 5.89 -9.02 14.41
CA ASN A 83 6.96 -9.98 14.15
C ASN A 83 6.81 -10.69 12.79
N PHE A 84 5.60 -10.66 12.21
CA PHE A 84 5.26 -11.41 10.99
C PHE A 84 4.42 -10.62 9.99
N GLU A 85 3.82 -9.51 10.41
CA GLU A 85 2.94 -8.65 9.62
C GLU A 85 3.27 -7.19 9.92
N ASN A 86 2.91 -6.29 9.01
CA ASN A 86 3.01 -4.85 9.23
C ASN A 86 1.63 -4.20 9.04
N ASP A 87 1.54 -2.90 9.33
CA ASP A 87 0.34 -2.14 9.03
C ASP A 87 0.01 -2.23 7.52
N ALA A 88 -1.28 -2.28 7.22
CA ALA A 88 -1.78 -2.30 5.85
C ALA A 88 -2.94 -1.33 5.69
N ILE A 89 -3.02 -0.71 4.52
CA ILE A 89 -4.19 0.07 4.11
C ILE A 89 -5.05 -0.85 3.24
N TYR A 90 -6.21 -1.26 3.75
CA TYR A 90 -7.18 -2.01 2.95
C TYR A 90 -8.02 -1.05 2.13
N CYS A 91 -8.24 -1.42 0.86
CA CYS A 91 -8.96 -0.62 -0.11
C CYS A 91 -9.71 -1.50 -1.13
N THR A 92 -10.70 -0.90 -1.77
CA THR A 92 -11.46 -1.50 -2.86
C THR A 92 -11.10 -0.84 -4.17
N TYR A 93 -10.65 -1.64 -5.13
CA TYR A 93 -10.33 -1.20 -6.49
C TYR A 93 -11.50 -1.41 -7.43
N LYS A 94 -11.81 -0.40 -8.25
CA LYS A 94 -12.71 -0.53 -9.40
C LYS A 94 -11.85 -0.48 -10.67
N VAL A 95 -11.73 -1.62 -11.33
CA VAL A 95 -10.80 -1.82 -12.44
C VAL A 95 -11.59 -2.18 -13.71
N SER A 96 -11.33 -1.50 -14.81
CA SER A 96 -11.90 -1.92 -16.10
C SER A 96 -11.22 -3.21 -16.59
N ASP A 97 -11.90 -3.99 -17.43
CA ASP A 97 -11.27 -5.19 -18.01
C ASP A 97 -10.08 -4.82 -18.92
N GLU A 98 -10.09 -3.62 -19.49
CA GLU A 98 -8.99 -3.07 -20.29
C GLU A 98 -7.77 -2.78 -19.40
N ASP A 99 -7.93 -2.01 -18.33
CA ASP A 99 -6.86 -1.68 -17.38
C ASP A 99 -6.24 -2.94 -16.75
N PHE A 100 -7.09 -3.89 -16.35
CA PHE A 100 -6.63 -5.16 -15.78
C PHE A 100 -5.77 -5.95 -16.78
N ASN A 101 -6.22 -6.05 -18.03
CA ASN A 101 -5.45 -6.71 -19.08
C ASN A 101 -4.16 -5.94 -19.42
N THR A 102 -4.18 -4.61 -19.39
CA THR A 102 -2.99 -3.78 -19.58
C THR A 102 -1.93 -4.07 -18.53
N LEU A 103 -2.30 -4.19 -17.24
CA LEU A 103 -1.37 -4.59 -16.17
C LEU A 103 -0.77 -5.98 -16.41
N ILE A 104 -1.59 -6.95 -16.85
CA ILE A 104 -1.12 -8.30 -17.19
C ILE A 104 -0.14 -8.28 -18.36
N GLU A 105 -0.48 -7.58 -19.45
CA GLU A 105 0.37 -7.48 -20.63
C GLU A 105 1.67 -6.72 -20.33
N TYR A 106 1.63 -5.75 -19.42
CA TYR A 106 2.82 -5.08 -18.92
C TYR A 106 3.77 -6.08 -18.23
N CYS A 107 3.25 -6.92 -17.33
CA CYS A 107 4.02 -7.98 -16.67
C CYS A 107 4.63 -8.97 -17.68
N LYS A 108 3.88 -9.34 -18.73
CA LYS A 108 4.37 -10.25 -19.78
C LYS A 108 5.44 -9.59 -20.66
N THR A 109 5.30 -8.31 -20.96
CA THR A 109 6.28 -7.55 -21.74
C THR A 109 7.59 -7.40 -20.97
N HIS A 110 7.50 -7.23 -19.65
CA HIS A 110 8.63 -7.13 -18.71
C HIS A 110 8.89 -8.44 -17.96
N ILE A 111 8.71 -9.59 -18.62
CA ILE A 111 8.70 -10.91 -17.95
C ILE A 111 9.99 -11.24 -17.19
N SER A 112 11.14 -10.71 -17.62
CA SER A 112 12.40 -10.92 -16.92
C SER A 112 12.39 -10.23 -15.55
N ASP A 113 11.96 -8.97 -15.52
CA ASP A 113 11.91 -8.17 -14.29
C ASP A 113 10.78 -8.65 -13.38
N PHE A 114 9.64 -9.04 -13.97
CA PHE A 114 8.53 -9.63 -13.21
C PHE A 114 8.95 -10.92 -12.51
N LYS A 115 9.73 -11.80 -13.17
CA LYS A 115 10.26 -13.01 -12.53
C LYS A 115 11.20 -12.68 -11.38
N THR A 116 12.07 -11.69 -11.55
CA THR A 116 12.95 -11.22 -10.47
C THR A 116 12.14 -10.69 -9.29
N PHE A 117 11.15 -9.85 -9.56
CA PHE A 117 10.21 -9.35 -8.54
C PHE A 117 9.52 -10.49 -7.79
N LEU A 118 9.05 -11.52 -8.50
CA LEU A 118 8.42 -12.67 -7.89
C LEU A 118 9.37 -13.47 -6.99
N GLU A 119 10.61 -13.68 -7.43
CA GLU A 119 11.65 -14.33 -6.63
C GLU A 119 11.98 -13.51 -5.38
N ASP A 120 12.18 -12.20 -5.52
CA ASP A 120 12.56 -11.35 -4.38
C ASP A 120 11.44 -11.24 -3.34
N LYS A 121 10.19 -11.18 -3.78
CA LYS A 121 9.04 -10.96 -2.90
C LYS A 121 8.38 -12.23 -2.39
N TYR A 122 8.37 -13.29 -3.19
CA TYR A 122 7.58 -14.49 -2.92
C TYR A 122 8.43 -15.77 -2.81
N SER A 123 9.76 -15.68 -2.75
CA SER A 123 10.58 -16.82 -2.37
C SER A 123 10.54 -17.08 -0.87
N SER A 124 10.34 -18.35 -0.51
CA SER A 124 10.43 -18.78 0.89
C SER A 124 11.89 -18.79 1.33
N HIS A 125 12.17 -18.25 2.52
CA HIS A 125 13.48 -18.28 3.16
C HIS A 125 13.35 -18.44 4.68
N SER A 126 14.47 -18.51 5.39
CA SER A 126 14.42 -18.60 6.86
C SER A 126 13.68 -17.38 7.42
N GLY A 127 12.63 -17.61 8.20
CA GLY A 127 11.77 -16.56 8.76
C GLY A 127 10.58 -16.15 7.90
N PHE A 128 10.46 -16.64 6.66
CA PHE A 128 9.35 -16.30 5.77
C PHE A 128 8.97 -17.48 4.87
N ILE A 129 7.72 -17.95 4.98
CA ILE A 129 7.19 -18.99 4.10
C ILE A 129 6.14 -18.34 3.20
N SER A 130 6.44 -18.30 1.90
CA SER A 130 5.52 -17.77 0.91
C SER A 130 4.48 -18.82 0.54
N PHE A 131 3.23 -18.38 0.46
CA PHE A 131 2.12 -19.17 -0.09
C PHE A 131 1.94 -18.95 -1.60
N PHE A 132 2.76 -18.10 -2.21
CA PHE A 132 2.75 -17.81 -3.64
C PHE A 132 3.91 -18.55 -4.33
N SER A 133 3.70 -18.88 -5.60
CA SER A 133 4.75 -19.47 -6.43
C SER A 133 5.53 -18.34 -7.10
N THR A 134 6.81 -18.55 -7.37
CA THR A 134 7.63 -17.63 -8.17
C THR A 134 7.50 -17.85 -9.68
N ASP A 135 6.74 -18.87 -10.11
CA ASP A 135 6.46 -19.11 -11.53
C ASP A 135 5.39 -18.14 -12.06
N ALA A 136 5.83 -17.18 -12.87
CA ALA A 136 4.96 -16.21 -13.52
C ALA A 136 3.80 -16.86 -14.33
N ASN A 137 3.99 -18.04 -14.92
CA ASN A 137 2.90 -18.70 -15.65
C ASN A 137 1.77 -19.12 -14.71
N LYS A 138 2.09 -19.47 -13.47
CA LYS A 138 1.09 -19.79 -12.45
C LYS A 138 0.28 -18.56 -12.06
N TRP A 139 0.92 -17.39 -12.01
CA TRP A 139 0.21 -16.13 -11.78
C TRP A 139 -0.78 -15.84 -12.90
N PHE A 140 -0.32 -15.89 -14.15
CA PHE A 140 -1.17 -15.54 -15.30
C PHE A 140 -2.29 -16.54 -15.60
N ASN A 141 -2.07 -17.84 -15.35
CA ASN A 141 -3.02 -18.89 -15.73
C ASN A 141 -3.90 -19.38 -14.56
N GLU A 142 -3.54 -19.07 -13.32
CA GLU A 142 -4.28 -19.52 -12.13
C GLU A 142 -4.58 -18.33 -11.21
N TYR A 143 -3.57 -17.66 -10.65
CA TYR A 143 -3.83 -16.70 -9.56
C TYR A 143 -4.51 -15.41 -10.00
N LEU A 144 -4.46 -15.04 -11.28
CA LEU A 144 -5.15 -13.87 -11.82
C LEU A 144 -6.52 -14.21 -12.43
N ASP A 145 -7.01 -15.42 -12.19
CA ASP A 145 -8.42 -15.80 -12.38
C ASP A 145 -9.24 -15.29 -11.18
N GLU A 146 -10.37 -14.63 -11.43
CA GLU A 146 -11.25 -14.06 -10.40
C GLU A 146 -11.81 -15.12 -9.44
N ASP A 147 -11.91 -16.38 -9.89
CA ASP A 147 -12.40 -17.48 -9.07
C ASP A 147 -11.30 -18.10 -8.17
N ASP A 148 -10.02 -17.71 -8.33
CA ASP A 148 -8.93 -18.22 -7.49
C ASP A 148 -8.86 -17.50 -6.14
N SER A 149 -8.66 -18.27 -5.08
CA SER A 149 -8.52 -17.76 -3.70
C SER A 149 -7.38 -16.75 -3.48
N LYS A 150 -6.45 -16.63 -4.43
CA LYS A 150 -5.31 -15.72 -4.38
C LYS A 150 -5.49 -14.48 -5.24
N PHE A 151 -6.59 -14.35 -5.96
CA PHE A 151 -6.86 -13.28 -6.92
C PHE A 151 -6.56 -11.89 -6.39
N GLU A 152 -7.14 -11.53 -5.25
CA GLU A 152 -7.01 -10.21 -4.63
C GLU A 152 -5.55 -9.83 -4.32
N LYS A 153 -4.78 -10.80 -3.80
CA LYS A 153 -3.36 -10.63 -3.49
C LYS A 153 -2.48 -10.67 -4.76
N ALA A 154 -2.87 -11.47 -5.74
CA ALA A 154 -2.18 -11.53 -7.02
C ALA A 154 -2.35 -10.20 -7.80
N PHE A 155 -3.55 -9.63 -7.76
CA PHE A 155 -3.82 -8.29 -8.29
C PHE A 155 -2.94 -7.22 -7.63
N ALA A 156 -2.91 -7.15 -6.29
CA ALA A 156 -2.03 -6.22 -5.59
C ALA A 156 -0.55 -6.45 -5.94
N GLY A 157 -0.14 -7.71 -6.11
CA GLY A 157 1.22 -8.06 -6.53
C GLY A 157 1.60 -7.56 -7.92
N ILE A 158 0.72 -7.67 -8.92
CA ILE A 158 1.01 -7.14 -10.27
C ILE A 158 0.94 -5.61 -10.32
N LEU A 159 0.06 -4.98 -9.51
CA LEU A 159 0.00 -3.54 -9.39
C LEU A 159 1.27 -2.99 -8.75
N GLU A 160 1.77 -3.64 -7.69
CA GLU A 160 3.05 -3.29 -7.06
C GLU A 160 4.23 -3.44 -8.02
N PHE A 161 4.25 -4.54 -8.79
CA PHE A 161 5.28 -4.74 -9.80
C PHE A 161 5.30 -3.58 -10.80
N TYR A 162 4.13 -3.24 -11.36
CA TYR A 162 4.01 -2.14 -12.30
C TYR A 162 4.52 -0.82 -11.69
N LEU A 163 4.04 -0.44 -10.50
CA LEU A 163 4.46 0.79 -9.81
C LEU A 163 5.98 0.84 -9.60
N LYS A 164 6.57 -0.24 -9.06
CA LYS A 164 8.03 -0.31 -8.84
C LYS A 164 8.82 -0.28 -10.12
N ASN A 165 8.34 -0.94 -11.17
CA ASN A 165 9.05 -1.04 -12.44
C ASN A 165 9.03 0.31 -13.21
N GLU A 166 7.98 1.11 -13.01
CA GLU A 166 7.91 2.51 -13.46
C GLU A 166 8.57 3.52 -12.50
N GLY A 167 9.23 3.01 -11.45
CA GLY A 167 10.06 3.80 -10.54
C GLY A 167 9.31 4.48 -9.39
N TYR A 168 8.01 4.18 -9.20
CA TYR A 168 7.23 4.69 -8.07
C TYR A 168 7.54 3.92 -6.78
N SER A 169 7.78 4.65 -5.69
CA SER A 169 8.26 4.13 -4.41
C SER A 169 7.45 4.67 -3.23
N SER A 170 7.78 4.18 -2.02
CA SER A 170 7.20 4.72 -0.78
C SER A 170 7.62 6.16 -0.52
N ASP A 171 8.79 6.56 -1.01
CA ASP A 171 9.30 7.92 -0.85
C ASP A 171 8.47 8.89 -1.72
N ASP A 172 8.15 8.50 -2.96
CA ASP A 172 7.24 9.29 -3.81
C ASP A 172 5.85 9.42 -3.18
N MET A 173 5.33 8.31 -2.62
CA MET A 173 4.06 8.31 -1.89
C MET A 173 4.09 9.25 -0.67
N PHE A 174 5.23 9.33 0.02
CA PHE A 174 5.41 10.19 1.18
C PHE A 174 5.54 11.67 0.77
N ASP A 175 6.32 11.96 -0.26
CA ASP A 175 6.55 13.32 -0.76
C ASP A 175 5.24 13.97 -1.28
N ASP A 176 4.33 13.15 -1.82
CA ASP A 176 2.98 13.59 -2.23
C ASP A 176 2.01 13.78 -1.04
N ASN A 177 2.40 13.41 0.19
CA ASN A 177 1.52 13.29 1.34
C ASN A 177 1.79 14.38 2.40
N GLU A 178 1.05 15.49 2.30
CA GLU A 178 1.11 16.58 3.27
C GLU A 178 0.50 16.20 4.64
N GLU A 179 -0.34 15.17 4.69
CA GLU A 179 -1.05 14.75 5.91
C GLU A 179 -0.12 14.14 6.97
N THR A 180 1.10 13.74 6.58
CA THR A 180 2.14 13.23 7.49
C THR A 180 2.77 14.33 8.36
N SER A 181 2.62 15.60 7.99
CA SER A 181 3.31 16.74 8.62
C SER A 181 2.69 17.23 9.92
N TYR A 182 1.53 16.71 10.32
CA TYR A 182 0.82 17.15 11.52
C TYR A 182 -0.04 16.04 12.13
N ILE A 183 -0.27 16.16 13.43
CA ILE A 183 -1.16 15.30 14.19
C ILE A 183 -2.16 16.14 14.99
N ASN A 184 -3.41 15.69 15.01
CA ASN A 184 -4.47 16.34 15.78
C ASN A 184 -4.43 15.90 17.23
N VAL A 185 -4.92 16.76 18.12
CA VAL A 185 -5.12 16.45 19.54
C VAL A 185 -6.60 16.18 19.80
N LYS A 186 -6.91 15.27 20.71
CA LYS A 186 -8.29 15.01 21.09
C LYS A 186 -8.85 16.19 21.86
N GLU A 187 -10.04 16.64 21.50
CA GLU A 187 -10.77 17.62 22.31
C GLU A 187 -11.06 17.01 23.69
N ALA A 188 -10.71 17.73 24.76
CA ALA A 188 -11.07 17.33 26.11
C ALA A 188 -12.61 17.29 26.24
N VAL A 189 -13.16 16.11 26.54
CA VAL A 189 -14.59 15.89 26.80
C VAL A 189 -15.02 16.53 28.12
#